data_AF-A0A532B5H3-F1
#
_entry.id   AF-A0A532B5H3-F1
#
_cell.length_a   1.000
_cell.length_b   1.000
_cell.length_c   1.000
_cell.angle_alpha   90.00
_cell.angle_beta   90.00
_cell.angle_gamma   90.00
#
_symmetry.space_group_name_H-M   'P 1'
#
loop_
_entity.id
_entity.type
_entity.pdbx_description
1 polymer ?
#
loop_
_entity_poly.entity_id
_entity_poly.type
_entity_poly.pdbx_seq_one_letter_code
_entity_poly.pdbx_strand_id
1 'polypeptide(L)' 'MAETSKAEGGRLTTHVLDTAAGKPAAGLSIELYHLDGQARTHLKTVVTNDDGRCDAPLLAGAEF' A
#
# COMPACT_ATOMS: atom_id res chain seq x y z
N MET A 1 -18.61 -10.54 20.99
CA MET A 1 -18.47 -9.39 20.07
C MET A 1 -17.00 -9.17 19.83
N ALA A 2 -16.54 -9.57 18.64
CA ALA A 2 -15.28 -9.25 17.96
C ALA A 2 -15.03 -10.41 16.98
N GLU A 3 -15.83 -10.46 15.90
CA GLU A 3 -15.52 -11.33 14.77
C GLU A 3 -14.32 -10.73 14.03
N THR A 4 -13.15 -11.34 14.20
CA THR A 4 -12.03 -11.11 13.28
C THR A 4 -12.39 -11.81 11.96
N SER A 5 -13.01 -11.07 11.05
CA SER A 5 -13.13 -11.49 9.66
C SER A 5 -11.73 -11.51 9.04
N LYS A 6 -11.12 -12.69 8.99
CA LYS A 6 -9.97 -12.99 8.14
C LYS A 6 -10.38 -12.67 6.71
N ALA A 7 -9.83 -11.61 6.12
CA ALA A 7 -10.15 -11.20 4.75
C ALA A 7 -9.96 -12.39 3.79
N GLU A 8 -11.04 -12.92 3.24
CA GLU A 8 -10.99 -13.83 2.10
C GLU A 8 -10.54 -13.01 0.88
N GLY A 9 -9.26 -13.10 0.52
CA GLY A 9 -8.72 -12.44 -0.68
C GLY A 9 -7.22 -12.11 -0.60
N GLY A 10 -6.67 -11.69 -1.73
CA GLY A 10 -5.28 -11.26 -1.86
C GLY A 10 -4.99 -9.96 -1.11
N ARG A 11 -3.70 -9.59 -1.03
CA ARG A 11 -3.27 -8.31 -0.46
C ARG A 11 -2.10 -7.74 -1.23
N LEU A 12 -2.10 -6.42 -1.40
CA LEU A 12 -1.00 -5.65 -1.96
C LEU A 12 -0.38 -4.78 -0.87
N THR A 13 0.92 -4.93 -0.64
CA THR A 13 1.68 -4.17 0.37
C THR A 13 2.95 -3.61 -0.26
N THR A 14 3.48 -2.52 0.28
CA THR A 14 4.77 -1.94 -0.14
C THR A 14 5.70 -1.72 1.04
N HIS A 15 7.00 -1.66 0.77
CA HIS A 15 8.04 -1.29 1.72
C HIS A 15 9.14 -0.56 0.94
N VAL A 16 9.50 0.63 1.40
CA VAL A 16 10.42 1.53 0.71
C VAL A 16 11.63 1.83 1.58
N LEU A 17 12.81 1.67 1.00
CA LEU A 17 14.10 1.92 1.65
C LEU A 17 14.83 3.06 0.93
N ASP A 18 15.34 4.03 1.70
CA ASP A 18 16.32 5.00 1.22
C ASP A 18 17.72 4.36 1.31
N THR A 19 18.29 4.04 0.16
CA THR A 19 19.61 3.39 0.06
C THR A 19 20.78 4.36 0.24
N ALA A 20 20.58 5.67 0.11
CA ALA A 20 21.62 6.67 0.37
C ALA A 20 21.82 6.86 1.88
N ALA A 21 20.72 6.85 2.65
CA ALA A 21 20.76 6.95 4.11
C ALA A 21 20.83 5.58 4.83
N GLY A 22 20.53 4.49 4.12
CA GLY A 22 20.48 3.14 4.69
C GLY A 22 19.34 2.95 5.70
N LYS A 23 18.21 3.65 5.50
CA LYS A 23 17.08 3.70 6.44
C LYS A 23 15.74 3.61 5.71
N PRO A 24 14.64 3.22 6.39
CA PRO A 24 13.33 3.24 5.78
C PRO A 24 12.95 4.65 5.29
N ALA A 25 12.29 4.73 4.14
CA ALA A 25 11.88 6.00 3.56
C ALA A 25 10.53 6.43 4.15
N ALA A 26 10.57 7.12 5.29
CA ALA A 26 9.38 7.65 5.97
C ALA A 26 8.86 8.93 5.29
N GLY A 27 7.54 9.16 5.33
CA GLY A 27 6.93 10.38 4.81
C GLY A 27 6.84 10.45 3.28
N LEU A 28 7.06 9.35 2.56
CA LEU A 28 7.01 9.29 1.10
C LEU A 28 5.57 9.13 0.63
N SER A 29 5.10 10.07 -0.21
CA SER A 29 3.81 9.95 -0.90
C SER A 29 3.89 8.92 -2.04
N ILE A 30 2.92 8.00 -2.06
CA ILE A 30 2.78 6.97 -3.08
C ILE A 30 1.35 7.03 -3.64
N GLU A 31 1.22 6.99 -4.96
CA GLU A 31 -0.07 6.89 -5.65
C GLU A 31 -0.20 5.52 -6.32
N LEU A 32 -1.33 4.85 -6.09
CA LEU A 32 -1.68 3.57 -6.69
C LEU A 32 -2.70 3.79 -7.80
N TYR A 33 -2.44 3.18 -8.97
CA TYR A 33 -3.32 3.23 -10.14
C TYR A 33 -3.65 1.81 -10.63
N HIS A 34 -4.90 1.59 -11.03
CA HIS A 34 -5.30 0.45 -11.84
C HIS A 34 -5.08 0.77 -13.32
N LEU A 35 -4.52 -0.18 -14.07
CA LEU A 35 -4.25 -0.04 -15.50
C LEU A 35 -5.17 -0.97 -16.28
N ASP A 36 -5.94 -0.41 -17.21
CA ASP A 36 -6.75 -1.17 -18.17
C ASP A 36 -6.43 -0.67 -19.59
N GLY A 37 -5.58 -1.43 -20.29
CA GLY A 37 -4.99 -1.00 -21.56
C GLY A 37 -4.21 0.32 -21.41
N GLN A 38 -4.73 1.38 -22.03
CA GLN A 38 -4.15 2.74 -21.93
C GLN A 38 -4.80 3.61 -20.83
N ALA A 39 -5.92 3.16 -20.25
CA ALA A 39 -6.60 3.88 -19.19
C ALA A 39 -5.89 3.68 -17.86
N ARG A 40 -5.77 4.75 -17.07
CA ARG A 40 -5.26 4.73 -15.70
C ARG A 40 -6.33 5.28 -14.77
N THR A 41 -6.73 4.47 -13.80
CA THR A 41 -7.68 4.89 -12.76
C THR A 41 -6.93 5.01 -11.43
N HIS A 42 -6.92 6.21 -10.84
CA HIS A 42 -6.35 6.41 -9.51
C HIS A 42 -7.19 5.63 -8.47
N LEU A 43 -6.52 4.86 -7.61
CA LEU A 43 -7.16 4.09 -6.55
C LEU A 43 -6.92 4.72 -5.18
N LYS A 44 -5.68 5.12 -4.89
CA LYS A 44 -5.29 5.55 -3.54
C LYS A 44 -4.04 6.41 -3.55
N THR A 45 -3.98 7.35 -2.63
CA THR A 45 -2.74 8.04 -2.24
C THR A 45 -2.45 7.69 -0.80
N VAL A 46 -1.23 7.28 -0.51
CA VAL A 46 -0.78 6.90 0.84
C VAL A 46 0.56 7.58 1.14
N VAL A 47 0.90 7.64 2.42
CA VAL A 47 2.21 8.11 2.90
C VAL A 47 2.84 6.99 3.71
N THR A 48 4.14 6.78 3.56
CA THR A 48 4.86 5.78 4.34
C THR A 48 5.06 6.22 5.80
N ASN A 49 4.94 5.27 6.72
CA ASN A 49 5.24 5.43 8.14
C ASN A 49 6.76 5.36 8.41
N ASP A 50 7.15 5.41 9.68
CA ASP A 50 8.57 5.41 10.10
C ASP A 50 9.33 4.11 9.75
N ASP A 51 8.62 3.02 9.46
CA ASP A 51 9.19 1.75 8.94
C ASP A 51 9.22 1.72 7.40
N GLY A 52 8.93 2.83 6.71
CA GLY A 52 8.92 2.90 5.25
C GLY A 52 7.79 2.07 4.60
N ARG A 53 6.77 1.69 5.39
CA ARG A 53 5.60 0.92 4.95
C ARG A 53 4.32 1.75 5.06
N CYS A 54 3.19 1.18 4.70
CA CYS A 54 1.88 1.75 5.03
C CYS A 54 1.28 0.99 6.22
N ASP A 55 0.54 1.68 7.10
CA ASP A 55 -0.06 1.07 8.30
C ASP A 55 -1.10 -0.02 7.99
N ALA A 56 -1.66 0.01 6.78
CA ALA A 56 -2.52 -1.02 6.23
C ALA A 56 -2.07 -1.42 4.81
N PRO A 57 -2.47 -2.62 4.32
CA PRO A 57 -2.30 -2.97 2.92
C PRO A 57 -2.88 -1.90 1.98
N LEU A 58 -2.26 -1.73 0.83
CA LEU A 58 -2.75 -0.81 -0.21
C LEU A 58 -4.10 -1.29 -0.75
N LEU A 59 -4.24 -2.61 -0.94
CA LEU A 59 -5.47 -3.32 -1.29
C LEU A 59 -5.56 -4.61 -0.46
N ALA A 60 -6.77 -5.02 -0.09
CA ALA A 60 -7.02 -6.29 0.59
C ALA A 60 -8.42 -6.83 0.26
N GLY A 61 -8.58 -8.16 0.33
CA GLY A 61 -9.90 -8.79 0.19
C GLY A 61 -10.52 -8.51 -1.18
N ALA A 62 -11.74 -7.95 -1.20
CA ALA A 62 -12.47 -7.62 -2.42
C ALA A 62 -11.88 -6.43 -3.21
N GLU A 63 -10.95 -5.67 -2.62
CA GLU A 63 -10.24 -4.58 -3.31
C GLU A 63 -9.04 -5.09 -4.13
N PHE A 64 -8.64 -6.36 -3.95
CA PHE A 64 -7.56 -7.00 -4.70
C PHE A 64 -8.09 -7.72 -5.94
#